data_AF-A0A136N642-F1
#
_entry.id   AF-A0A136N642-F1
#
_cell.length_a   1.000
_cell.length_b   1.000
_cell.length_c   1.000
_cell.angle_alpha   90.00
_cell.angle_beta   90.00
_cell.angle_gamma   90.00
#
_symmetry.space_group_name_H-M   'P 1'
#
loop_
_entity.id
_entity.type
_entity.pdbx_description
1 polymer ?
#
loop_
_entity_poly.entity_id
_entity_poly.type
_entity_poly.pdbx_seq_one_letter_code
_entity_poly.pdbx_strand_id
1 'polypeptide(L)'
;MGFEYKEQKVSDKILAKESENINLIIGGHTHTFLDKPYITKSRNKKEIIVTQVGWAGINLGEISVLFDKEKNNNFTFWSTAKKIKNTIE
;
A
#
# COMPACT_ATOMS: atom_id res chain seq x y z
N MET A 1 -5.29 4.62 -11.66
CA MET A 1 -4.95 3.93 -10.39
C MET A 1 -4.35 4.95 -9.46
N GLY A 2 -4.60 4.84 -8.17
CA GLY A 2 -4.18 5.79 -7.14
C GLY A 2 -5.08 5.72 -5.92
N PHE A 3 -4.59 6.16 -4.75
CA PHE A 3 -5.19 5.81 -3.45
C PHE A 3 -6.69 6.09 -3.34
N GLU A 4 -7.10 7.34 -3.62
CA GLU A 4 -8.49 7.80 -3.56
C GLU A 4 -8.69 9.01 -4.47
N TYR A 5 -9.87 9.12 -5.09
CA TYR A 5 -10.28 10.26 -5.91
C TYR A 5 -11.57 10.87 -5.34
N LYS A 6 -11.81 12.15 -5.61
CA LYS A 6 -13.06 12.82 -5.19
C LYS A 6 -14.23 12.41 -6.09
N GLU A 7 -13.95 12.14 -7.36
CA GLU A 7 -14.91 11.68 -8.34
C GLU A 7 -15.14 10.17 -8.22
N GLN A 8 -16.23 9.67 -8.80
CA GLN A 8 -16.50 8.23 -8.89
C GLN A 8 -15.56 7.56 -9.90
N LYS A 9 -14.33 7.31 -9.46
CA LYS A 9 -13.28 6.66 -10.24
C LYS A 9 -12.67 5.52 -9.44
N VAL A 10 -12.39 4.40 -10.11
CA VAL A 10 -11.71 3.26 -9.49
C VAL A 10 -10.36 3.70 -8.93
N SER A 11 -10.18 3.48 -7.63
CA SER A 11 -9.01 3.79 -6.83
C SER A 11 -8.40 2.52 -6.21
N ASP A 12 -7.23 2.65 -5.60
CA ASP A 12 -6.57 1.53 -4.94
C ASP A 12 -7.41 1.02 -3.75
N LYS A 13 -8.14 1.92 -3.04
CA LYS A 13 -9.12 1.54 -2.00
C LYS A 13 -10.27 0.69 -2.54
N ILE A 14 -10.80 1.05 -3.71
CA ILE A 14 -11.90 0.31 -4.34
C ILE A 14 -11.38 -1.04 -4.84
N LEU A 15 -10.24 -1.05 -5.53
CA LEU A 15 -9.60 -2.27 -6.01
C LEU A 15 -9.32 -3.25 -4.87
N ALA A 16 -8.79 -2.77 -3.73
CA ALA A 16 -8.56 -3.60 -2.56
C ALA A 16 -9.87 -4.27 -2.09
N LYS A 17 -10.94 -3.49 -1.90
CA LYS A 17 -12.23 -4.04 -1.43
C LYS A 17 -12.85 -5.04 -2.40
N GLU A 18 -12.75 -4.80 -3.71
CA GLU A 18 -13.38 -5.63 -4.74
C GLU A 18 -12.52 -6.82 -5.19
N SER A 19 -11.27 -6.91 -4.75
CA SER A 19 -10.38 -8.02 -5.11
C SER A 19 -10.65 -9.28 -4.27
N GLU A 20 -10.08 -10.41 -4.70
CA GLU A 20 -10.13 -11.68 -3.97
C GLU A 20 -8.74 -12.32 -3.76
N ASN A 21 -7.77 -12.02 -4.63
CA ASN A 21 -6.46 -12.67 -4.71
C ASN A 21 -5.29 -11.69 -4.58
N ILE A 22 -5.52 -10.55 -3.93
CA ILE A 22 -4.50 -9.52 -3.66
C ILE A 22 -4.26 -9.49 -2.16
N ASN A 23 -3.00 -9.38 -1.74
CA ASN A 23 -2.61 -9.20 -0.34
C ASN A 23 -1.97 -7.82 -0.07
N LEU A 24 -1.32 -7.24 -1.09
CA LEU A 24 -0.60 -5.97 -1.00
C LEU A 24 -0.79 -5.17 -2.30
N ILE A 25 -1.08 -3.88 -2.16
CA ILE A 25 -1.10 -2.90 -3.24
C ILE A 25 -0.07 -1.81 -2.93
N ILE A 26 0.86 -1.59 -3.85
CA ILE A 26 1.80 -0.46 -3.83
C ILE A 26 1.26 0.58 -4.80
N GLY A 27 0.58 1.59 -4.27
CA GLY A 27 -0.15 2.61 -5.00
C GLY A 27 0.75 3.72 -5.56
N GLY A 28 0.12 4.69 -6.24
CA GLY A 28 0.80 5.82 -6.86
C GLY A 28 -0.17 6.87 -7.42
N HIS A 29 0.31 7.71 -8.33
CA HIS A 29 -0.51 8.65 -9.15
C HIS A 29 -1.19 9.82 -8.41
N THR A 30 -1.87 9.60 -7.30
CA THR A 30 -2.51 10.66 -6.50
C THR A 30 -1.54 11.45 -5.62
N HIS A 31 -0.25 11.10 -5.66
CA HIS A 31 0.81 11.67 -4.81
C HIS A 31 0.50 11.57 -3.30
N THR A 32 -0.36 10.62 -2.91
CA THR A 32 -0.72 10.38 -1.50
C THR A 32 0.50 9.83 -0.76
N PHE A 33 0.81 10.44 0.38
CA PHE A 33 1.75 9.88 1.34
C PHE A 33 0.95 9.22 2.47
N LEU A 34 1.14 7.93 2.66
CA LEU A 34 0.55 7.15 3.74
C LEU A 34 1.61 6.94 4.82
N ASP A 35 1.47 7.65 5.95
CA ASP A 35 2.35 7.52 7.12
C ASP A 35 2.28 6.12 7.74
N LYS A 36 1.11 5.48 7.63
CA LYS A 36 0.86 4.08 7.91
C LYS A 36 0.14 3.45 6.73
N PRO A 37 0.36 2.16 6.46
CA PRO A 37 -0.40 1.45 5.44
C PRO A 37 -1.91 1.52 5.72
N TYR A 38 -2.69 1.66 4.67
CA TYR A 38 -4.13 1.51 4.73
C TYR A 38 -4.48 0.02 4.69
N ILE A 39 -5.18 -0.47 5.72
CA ILE A 39 -5.58 -1.86 5.85
C ILE A 39 -7.09 -1.96 5.61
N THR A 40 -7.49 -2.86 4.71
CA THR A 40 -8.90 -3.14 4.43
C THR A 40 -9.13 -4.64 4.22
N LYS A 41 -10.39 -5.04 4.10
CA LYS A 41 -10.75 -6.40 3.69
C LYS A 41 -11.19 -6.44 2.24
N SER A 42 -10.84 -7.54 1.58
CA SER A 42 -11.28 -7.96 0.25
C SER A 42 -12.73 -8.50 0.27
N ARG A 43 -13.27 -8.88 -0.91
CA ARG A 43 -14.60 -9.53 -1.01
C ARG A 43 -14.67 -10.84 -0.23
N ASN A 44 -13.57 -11.59 -0.18
CA ASN A 44 -13.46 -12.83 0.60
C ASN A 44 -13.00 -12.61 2.05
N LYS A 45 -13.12 -11.37 2.57
CA LYS A 45 -12.79 -10.99 3.96
C LYS A 45 -11.33 -11.19 4.37
N LYS A 46 -10.42 -11.37 3.40
CA LYS A 46 -8.97 -11.41 3.63
C LYS A 46 -8.42 -10.00 3.77
N GLU A 47 -7.40 -9.85 4.61
CA GLU A 47 -6.73 -8.57 4.82
C GLU A 47 -5.90 -8.17 3.59
N ILE A 48 -6.00 -6.90 3.22
CA ILE A 48 -5.25 -6.27 2.13
C ILE A 48 -4.62 -5.01 2.67
N ILE A 49 -3.33 -4.88 2.38
CA ILE A 49 -2.53 -3.70 2.73
C ILE A 49 -2.36 -2.84 1.48
N VAL A 50 -2.53 -1.53 1.63
CA VAL A 50 -2.30 -0.53 0.59
C VAL A 50 -1.31 0.51 1.11
N THR A 51 -0.26 0.81 0.36
CA THR A 51 0.74 1.81 0.74
C THR A 51 1.10 2.72 -0.44
N GLN A 52 1.54 3.95 -0.16
CA GLN A 52 1.97 4.93 -1.15
C GLN A 52 2.88 5.97 -0.48
N VAL A 53 3.99 6.33 -1.13
CA VAL A 53 5.06 7.15 -0.51
C VAL A 53 5.14 8.58 -1.03
N GLY A 54 4.04 9.12 -1.54
CA GLY A 54 3.98 10.49 -2.03
C GLY A 54 4.52 10.65 -3.46
N TRP A 55 5.40 11.63 -3.65
CA TRP A 55 5.88 12.05 -4.98
C TRP A 55 7.30 12.63 -4.92
N ALA A 56 7.88 12.89 -6.10
CA ALA A 56 9.16 13.57 -6.30
C ALA A 56 10.37 12.98 -5.54
N GLY A 57 10.33 11.70 -5.17
CA GLY A 57 11.44 11.06 -4.44
C GLY A 57 11.69 11.69 -3.07
N ILE A 58 10.71 12.39 -2.47
CA ILE A 58 10.87 12.97 -1.13
C ILE A 58 10.97 11.87 -0.07
N ASN A 59 10.29 10.74 -0.29
CA ASN A 59 10.33 9.58 0.57
C ASN A 59 10.70 8.33 -0.22
N LEU A 60 11.44 7.43 0.44
CA LEU A 60 11.71 6.08 -0.02
C LEU A 60 10.94 5.10 0.87
N GLY A 61 10.03 4.34 0.25
CA GLY A 61 9.32 3.26 0.91
C GLY A 61 10.15 2.00 0.99
N GLU A 62 10.12 1.35 2.14
CA GLU A 62 10.74 0.05 2.37
C GLU A 62 9.67 -0.88 2.94
N ILE A 63 9.54 -2.06 2.32
CA ILE A 63 8.53 -3.06 2.68
C ILE A 63 9.26 -4.39 2.87
N SER A 64 8.98 -5.05 3.99
CA SER A 64 9.39 -6.42 4.24
C SER A 64 8.13 -7.28 4.42
N VAL A 65 8.02 -8.32 3.59
CA VAL A 65 6.90 -9.27 3.62
C VAL A 65 7.43 -10.67 3.86
N LEU A 66 6.82 -11.37 4.82
CA LEU A 66 7.09 -12.78 5.08
C LEU A 66 5.85 -13.59 4.70
N PHE A 67 6.04 -14.54 3.79
CA PHE A 67 5.00 -15.49 3.38
C PHE A 67 5.21 -16.81 4.11
N ASP A 68 4.27 -17.17 4.98
CA ASP A 68 4.26 -18.45 5.67
C ASP A 68 3.40 -19.44 4.87
N LYS A 69 4.02 -20.54 4.40
CA LYS A 69 3.34 -21.58 3.64
C LYS A 69 2.44 -22.46 4.52
N GLU A 70 2.74 -22.56 5.82
CA GLU A 70 2.08 -23.48 6.74
C GLU A 70 0.97 -22.80 7.55
N LYS A 71 1.14 -21.52 7.89
CA LYS A 71 0.07 -20.72 8.50
C LYS A 71 -0.87 -20.17 7.44
N ASN A 72 -1.80 -21.00 6.94
CA ASN A 72 -3.00 -20.64 6.16
C ASN A 72 -3.18 -19.12 5.88
N ASN A 73 -2.45 -18.59 4.89
CA ASN A 73 -2.54 -17.21 4.37
C ASN A 73 -2.19 -16.07 5.35
N ASN A 74 -1.50 -16.34 6.45
CA ASN A 74 -0.98 -15.30 7.32
C ASN A 74 0.34 -14.78 6.73
N PHE A 75 0.34 -13.53 6.28
CA PHE A 75 1.55 -12.82 5.90
C PHE A 75 1.89 -11.81 6.99
N THR A 76 3.17 -11.70 7.34
CA THR A 76 3.63 -10.62 8.23
C THR A 76 4.13 -9.48 7.36
N PHE A 77 3.67 -8.27 7.65
CA PHE A 77 4.02 -7.07 6.90
C PHE A 77 4.66 -6.04 7.82
N TRP A 78 5.83 -5.56 7.41
CA TRP A 78 6.50 -4.43 8.02
C TRP A 78 6.79 -3.40 6.94
N SER A 79 6.55 -2.13 7.25
CA SER A 79 6.92 -1.04 6.35
C SER A 79 7.48 0.15 7.11
N THR A 80 8.40 0.84 6.46
CA THR A 80 8.89 2.14 6.89
C THR A 80 8.99 3.07 5.68
N ALA A 81 8.90 4.37 5.92
CA ALA A 81 9.16 5.39 4.92
C ALA A 81 10.30 6.28 5.43
N LYS A 82 11.40 6.33 4.68
CA LYS A 82 12.55 7.17 4.99
C LYS A 82 12.47 8.43 4.14
N LYS A 83 12.46 9.60 4.79
CA LYS A 83 12.59 10.88 4.06
C LYS A 83 13.99 10.95 3.46
N ILE A 84 14.07 11.14 2.15
CA ILE A 84 15.35 11.35 1.48
C ILE A 84 15.81 12.76 1.89
N LYS A 85 16.92 12.82 2.63
CA LYS A 85 17.62 14.08 2.84
C LYS A 85 18.28 14.43 1.50
N ASN A 86 17.95 15.60 0.95
CA ASN A 86 18.73 16.16 -0.14
C ASN A 86 20.14 16.43 0.41
N THR A 87 21.07 15.51 0.19
CA THR A 87 22.49 15.84 0.23
C THR A 87 22.80 16.53 -1.10
N ILE A 88 22.68 17.85 -1.08
CA ILE A 88 23.37 18.70 -2.04
C ILE A 88 24.30 19.52 -1.16
N GLU A 89 25.55 19.09 -1.08
CA GLU A 89 26.68 20.01 -0.84
C GLU A 89 27.00 20.71 -2.16
#